data_AF-A0A947KIN6-F1
#
_entry.id   AF-A0A947KIN6-F1
#
_cell.length_a   1.000
_cell.length_b   1.000
_cell.length_c   1.000
_cell.angle_alpha   90.00
_cell.angle_beta   90.00
_cell.angle_gamma   90.00
#
_symmetry.space_group_name_H-M   'P 1'
#
loop_
_entity.id
_entity.type
_entity.pdbx_description
1 polymer ?
#
loop_
_entity_poly.entity_id
_entity_poly.type
_entity_poly.pdbx_seq_one_letter_code
_entity_poly.pdbx_strand_id
1 'polypeptide(L)'
;MKKYVHCSFIVFVIACQFGIAQEYVVTRIKHVNIRTNPSTGSFVVGQSMKGDIYEMIGEEGEWFVIKLFSENPRYINKCCALKLDDPITDRLGLPESSEQCKSIYSSIQALKYRARREATELIPQNVDEELNMNMQQILEDMHILNLFEIYSLNPAVYPILIEKSVQNNW
;
A
#
# COMPACT_ATOMS: atom_id res chain seq x y z
N MET A 1 36.96 50.32 -4.07
CA MET A 1 35.90 49.79 -3.21
C MET A 1 34.59 49.79 -3.98
N LYS A 2 34.20 48.65 -4.58
CA LYS A 2 32.89 48.47 -5.22
C LYS A 2 32.12 47.46 -4.38
N LYS A 3 31.03 47.90 -3.76
CA LYS A 3 30.15 47.10 -2.91
C LYS A 3 29.23 46.27 -3.82
N TYR A 4 29.28 44.95 -3.71
CA TYR A 4 28.31 44.08 -4.36
C TYR A 4 27.12 43.87 -3.42
N VAL A 5 25.93 44.23 -3.90
CA VAL A 5 24.64 43.97 -3.25
C VAL A 5 24.39 42.47 -3.34
N HIS A 6 24.23 41.79 -2.20
CA HIS A 6 23.78 40.41 -2.15
C HIS A 6 22.28 40.40 -2.54
N CYS A 7 22.02 40.15 -3.81
CA CYS A 7 20.67 39.92 -4.33
C CYS A 7 20.31 38.46 -4.00
N SER A 8 19.41 38.29 -3.03
CA SER A 8 18.88 37.01 -2.60
C SER A 8 18.17 36.34 -3.77
N PHE A 9 18.85 35.43 -4.47
CA PHE A 9 18.23 34.56 -5.45
C PHE A 9 17.47 33.48 -4.68
N ILE A 10 16.20 33.79 -4.41
CA ILE A 10 15.17 32.80 -4.10
C ILE A 10 15.21 31.79 -5.25
N VAL A 11 15.82 30.64 -5.00
CA VAL A 11 15.62 29.46 -5.84
C VAL A 11 14.19 29.04 -5.58
N PHE A 12 13.27 29.63 -6.33
CA PHE A 12 11.96 29.07 -6.58
C PHE A 12 12.25 27.75 -7.30
N VAL A 13 12.46 26.68 -6.52
CA VAL A 13 12.29 25.33 -7.02
C VAL A 13 10.83 25.26 -7.40
N ILE A 14 10.56 25.59 -8.66
CA ILE A 14 9.36 25.13 -9.34
C ILE A 14 9.51 23.61 -9.29
N ALA A 15 8.99 23.01 -8.22
CA ALA A 15 8.60 21.63 -8.23
C ALA A 15 7.58 21.58 -9.36
N CYS A 16 8.07 21.25 -10.55
CA CYS A 16 7.24 20.75 -11.61
C CYS A 16 6.65 19.48 -11.00
N GLN A 17 5.47 19.63 -10.39
CA GLN A 17 4.60 18.53 -10.01
C GLN A 17 4.18 17.90 -11.33
N PHE A 18 5.11 17.17 -11.94
CA PHE A 18 4.78 16.11 -12.85
C PHE A 18 3.95 15.16 -12.00
N GLY A 19 2.63 15.29 -12.08
CA GLY A 19 1.73 14.27 -11.59
C GLY A 19 2.09 13.01 -12.36
N ILE A 20 2.80 12.10 -11.72
CA ILE A 20 2.94 10.74 -12.23
C ILE A 20 1.49 10.22 -12.29
N ALA A 21 1.02 9.89 -13.48
CA ALA A 21 -0.25 9.22 -13.63
C ALA A 21 -0.18 7.94 -12.79
N GLN A 22 -1.08 7.80 -11.82
CA GLN A 22 -1.05 6.65 -10.93
C GLN A 22 -1.42 5.41 -11.74
N GLU A 23 -0.46 4.48 -11.86
CA GLU A 23 -0.66 3.22 -12.57
C GLU A 23 -1.18 2.16 -11.61
N TYR A 24 -1.94 1.20 -12.12
CA TYR A 24 -2.51 0.14 -11.31
C TYR A 24 -2.45 -1.20 -12.03
N VAL A 25 -2.52 -2.26 -11.24
CA VAL A 25 -2.58 -3.64 -11.73
C VAL A 25 -3.82 -4.33 -11.22
N VAL A 26 -4.41 -5.19 -12.04
CA VAL A 26 -5.54 -6.05 -11.70
C VAL A 26 -5.15 -7.52 -11.82
N THR A 27 -5.52 -8.32 -10.82
CA THR A 27 -5.28 -9.77 -10.86
C THR A 27 -6.37 -10.50 -11.65
N ARG A 28 -5.97 -11.55 -12.39
CA ARG A 28 -6.84 -12.19 -13.40
C ARG A 28 -7.28 -13.61 -13.07
N ILE A 29 -6.61 -14.24 -12.11
CA ILE A 29 -6.86 -15.62 -11.71
C ILE A 29 -7.32 -15.68 -10.24
N LYS A 30 -7.89 -16.81 -9.84
CA LYS A 30 -8.62 -16.95 -8.57
C LYS A 30 -7.78 -16.58 -7.33
N HIS A 31 -6.53 -17.06 -7.28
CA HIS A 31 -5.61 -16.79 -6.19
C HIS A 31 -4.23 -16.46 -6.76
N VAL A 32 -3.68 -15.30 -6.39
CA VAL A 32 -2.36 -14.84 -6.81
C VAL A 32 -1.52 -14.52 -5.59
N ASN A 33 -0.35 -15.12 -5.46
CA ASN A 33 0.53 -14.84 -4.33
C ASN A 33 1.10 -13.42 -4.41
N ILE A 34 0.94 -12.67 -3.34
CA ILE A 34 1.64 -11.39 -3.10
C ILE A 34 2.89 -11.70 -2.29
N ARG A 35 4.05 -11.25 -2.76
CA ARG A 35 5.34 -11.66 -2.22
C ARG A 35 6.18 -10.50 -1.71
N THR A 36 7.12 -10.80 -0.81
CA THR A 36 8.06 -9.81 -0.26
C THR A 36 9.18 -9.42 -1.23
N ASN A 37 9.50 -10.25 -2.23
CA ASN A 37 10.56 -10.00 -3.22
C ASN A 37 10.13 -10.55 -4.60
N PRO A 38 10.81 -10.13 -5.70
CA PRO A 38 10.52 -10.58 -7.07
C PRO A 38 11.07 -12.00 -7.34
N SER A 39 10.66 -12.97 -6.51
CA SER A 39 11.10 -14.36 -6.61
C SER A 39 10.01 -15.33 -6.20
N THR A 40 9.90 -16.46 -6.88
CA THR A 40 8.95 -17.52 -6.51
C THR A 40 9.31 -18.22 -5.19
N GLY A 41 10.54 -18.05 -4.72
CA GLY A 41 11.03 -18.59 -3.44
C GLY A 41 10.89 -17.63 -2.26
N SER A 42 10.52 -16.36 -2.48
CA SER A 42 10.38 -15.40 -1.38
C SER A 42 9.10 -15.61 -0.58
N PHE A 43 9.07 -15.08 0.63
CA PHE A 43 7.92 -15.16 1.53
C PHE A 43 6.65 -14.63 0.85
N VAL A 44 5.54 -15.36 1.04
CA VAL A 44 4.21 -14.98 0.58
C VAL A 44 3.53 -14.22 1.71
N VAL A 45 3.25 -12.93 1.48
CA VAL A 45 2.58 -12.06 2.45
C VAL A 45 1.09 -12.40 2.55
N GLY A 46 0.48 -12.76 1.43
CA GLY A 46 -0.92 -13.14 1.34
C GLY A 46 -1.29 -13.48 -0.10
N GLN A 47 -2.59 -13.62 -0.35
CA GLN A 47 -3.12 -13.88 -1.68
C GLN A 47 -4.06 -12.76 -2.11
N SER A 48 -3.95 -12.40 -3.38
CA SER A 48 -4.90 -11.57 -4.08
C SER A 48 -5.97 -12.44 -4.75
N MET A 49 -7.21 -11.96 -4.74
CA MET A 49 -8.35 -12.54 -5.41
C MET A 49 -8.55 -11.95 -6.79
N LYS A 50 -9.12 -12.73 -7.72
CA LYS A 50 -9.42 -12.26 -9.08
C LYS A 50 -10.20 -10.93 -9.05
N GLY A 51 -9.66 -9.91 -9.69
CA GLY A 51 -10.28 -8.60 -9.80
C GLY A 51 -9.81 -7.59 -8.75
N ASP A 52 -9.00 -8.01 -7.77
CA ASP A 52 -8.33 -7.08 -6.87
C ASP A 52 -7.42 -6.15 -7.67
N ILE A 53 -7.37 -4.90 -7.22
CA ILE A 53 -6.60 -3.84 -7.85
C ILE A 53 -5.59 -3.32 -6.83
N TYR A 54 -4.39 -3.03 -7.31
CA TYR A 54 -3.30 -2.48 -6.51
C TYR A 54 -2.68 -1.30 -7.24
N GLU A 55 -2.27 -0.29 -6.48
CA GLU A 55 -1.41 0.76 -7.00
C GLU A 55 -0.07 0.13 -7.41
N MET A 56 0.34 0.39 -8.65
CA MET A 56 1.61 -0.04 -9.19
C MET A 56 2.63 1.08 -9.06
N ILE A 57 3.77 0.77 -8.45
CA ILE A 57 4.87 1.71 -8.23
C ILE A 57 6.09 1.39 -9.09
N GLY A 58 6.04 0.31 -9.86
CA GLY A 58 7.10 -0.05 -10.80
C GLY A 58 7.01 -1.48 -11.31
N GLU A 59 8.08 -1.90 -11.97
CA GLU A 59 8.24 -3.25 -12.52
C GLU A 59 9.67 -3.73 -12.30
N GLU A 60 9.81 -5.03 -12.03
CA GLU A 60 11.12 -5.68 -11.92
C GLU A 60 11.07 -7.05 -12.59
N GLY A 61 11.65 -7.18 -13.78
CA GLY A 61 11.62 -8.40 -14.57
C GLY A 61 10.19 -8.90 -14.80
N GLU A 62 9.89 -10.10 -14.30
CA GLU A 62 8.58 -10.76 -14.41
C GLU A 62 7.58 -10.35 -13.31
N TRP A 63 7.84 -9.25 -12.60
CA TRP A 63 7.04 -8.82 -11.45
C TRP A 63 6.53 -7.40 -11.61
N PHE A 64 5.28 -7.20 -11.24
CA PHE A 64 4.77 -5.88 -10.90
C PHE A 64 5.16 -5.56 -9.46
N VAL A 65 5.67 -4.35 -9.24
CA VAL A 65 5.94 -3.81 -7.92
C VAL A 65 4.72 -2.98 -7.52
N ILE A 66 4.05 -3.41 -6.46
CA ILE A 66 2.84 -2.77 -5.95
C ILE A 66 3.10 -2.14 -4.60
N LYS A 67 2.33 -1.09 -4.30
CA LYS A 67 2.23 -0.55 -2.96
C LYS A 67 1.11 -1.27 -2.20
N LEU A 68 1.41 -1.69 -0.98
CA LEU A 68 0.42 -2.33 -0.09
C LEU A 68 0.21 -1.49 1.19
N PHE A 69 -0.58 -1.98 2.13
CA PHE A 69 -1.13 -1.23 3.26
C PHE A 69 -0.07 -0.66 4.21
N SER A 70 1.07 -1.36 4.34
CA SER A 70 2.23 -0.91 5.12
C SER A 70 3.07 0.14 4.38
N GLU A 71 2.66 0.58 3.19
CA GLU A 71 3.40 1.46 2.27
C GLU A 71 4.68 0.85 1.67
N ASN A 72 4.99 -0.42 1.95
CA ASN A 72 6.18 -1.08 1.41
C ASN A 72 5.90 -1.78 0.07
N PRO A 73 6.93 -1.88 -0.78
CA PRO A 73 6.84 -2.65 -2.01
C PRO A 73 6.50 -4.12 -1.76
N ARG A 74 5.56 -4.65 -2.55
CA ARG A 74 5.25 -6.08 -2.66
C ARG A 74 5.19 -6.46 -4.14
N TYR A 75 5.26 -7.76 -4.40
CA TYR A 75 5.47 -8.27 -5.75
C TYR A 75 4.36 -9.22 -6.17
N ILE A 76 3.79 -8.96 -7.34
CA ILE A 76 2.83 -9.84 -8.02
C ILE A 76 3.43 -10.26 -9.36
N ASN A 77 3.43 -11.54 -9.66
CA ASN A 77 3.97 -12.02 -10.93
C ASN A 77 3.08 -11.57 -12.10
N LYS A 78 3.71 -11.06 -13.17
CA LYS A 78 3.03 -10.52 -14.36
C LYS A 78 2.15 -11.54 -15.07
N CYS A 79 2.44 -12.84 -15.00
CA CYS A 79 1.62 -13.85 -15.67
C CYS A 79 0.19 -13.97 -15.09
N CYS A 80 -0.02 -13.45 -13.89
CA CYS A 80 -1.29 -13.53 -13.15
C CYS A 80 -2.07 -12.21 -13.10
N ALA A 81 -1.51 -11.11 -13.64
CA ALA A 81 -2.07 -9.77 -13.54
C ALA A 81 -1.87 -8.97 -14.84
N LEU A 82 -2.57 -7.85 -14.97
CA LEU A 82 -2.36 -6.89 -16.05
C LEU A 82 -2.35 -5.47 -15.50
N LYS A 83 -1.67 -4.56 -16.22
CA LYS A 83 -1.89 -3.13 -16.03
C LYS A 83 -3.33 -2.75 -16.37
N LEU A 84 -3.84 -1.75 -15.67
CA LEU A 84 -5.10 -1.10 -15.97
C LEU A 84 -4.84 0.20 -16.72
N ASP A 85 -5.36 0.29 -17.93
CA ASP A 85 -5.29 1.50 -18.76
C ASP A 85 -6.53 2.40 -18.59
N ASP A 86 -7.61 1.86 -18.00
CA ASP A 86 -8.89 2.55 -17.81
C ASP A 86 -8.97 3.28 -16.45
N PRO A 87 -9.77 4.37 -16.35
CA PRO A 87 -10.07 5.02 -15.08
C PRO A 87 -10.68 4.03 -14.06
N ILE A 88 -10.14 4.05 -12.86
CA ILE A 88 -10.46 3.08 -11.81
C ILE A 88 -11.63 3.54 -10.93
N THR A 89 -12.04 4.80 -11.06
CA THR A 89 -13.08 5.44 -10.24
C THR A 89 -14.40 4.67 -10.22
N ASP A 90 -14.77 4.01 -11.31
CA ASP A 90 -16.01 3.22 -11.37
C ASP A 90 -15.88 1.82 -10.74
N ARG A 91 -14.64 1.37 -10.45
CA ARG A 91 -14.31 0.05 -9.89
C ARG A 91 -13.98 0.08 -8.40
N LEU A 92 -13.75 1.25 -7.82
CA LEU A 92 -13.43 1.41 -6.40
C LEU A 92 -14.59 2.06 -5.66
N GLY A 93 -15.43 1.22 -5.06
CA GLY A 93 -16.46 1.65 -4.13
C GLY A 93 -15.99 1.50 -2.69
N LEU A 94 -16.05 2.59 -1.92
CA LEU A 94 -16.16 2.47 -0.47
C LEU A 94 -17.52 1.87 -0.10
N PRO A 95 -17.65 1.22 1.06
CA PRO A 95 -18.97 0.91 1.61
C PRO A 95 -19.86 2.17 1.66
N GLU A 96 -21.14 2.02 1.34
CA GLU A 96 -22.08 3.14 1.28
C GLU A 96 -22.26 3.83 2.64
N SER A 97 -22.25 3.05 3.73
CA SER A 97 -22.42 3.58 5.09
C SER A 97 -21.12 4.19 5.63
N SER A 98 -21.23 5.41 6.16
CA SER A 98 -20.15 6.10 6.89
C SER A 98 -19.74 5.33 8.16
N GLU A 99 -20.71 4.77 8.88
CA GLU A 99 -20.51 3.96 10.08
C GLU A 99 -19.74 2.68 9.75
N GLN A 100 -20.05 2.03 8.63
CA GLN A 100 -19.32 0.86 8.17
C GLN A 100 -17.87 1.22 7.82
N CYS A 101 -17.65 2.32 7.08
CA CYS A 101 -16.31 2.82 6.80
C CYS A 101 -15.52 3.08 8.09
N LYS A 102 -16.15 3.73 9.08
CA LYS A 102 -15.53 3.98 10.39
C LYS A 102 -15.18 2.70 11.13
N SER A 103 -16.07 1.71 11.12
CA SER A 103 -15.82 0.39 11.74
C SER A 103 -14.65 -0.35 11.09
N ILE A 104 -14.55 -0.31 9.75
CA ILE A 104 -13.43 -0.91 9.02
C ILE A 104 -12.13 -0.18 9.37
N TYR A 105 -12.14 1.16 9.37
CA TYR A 105 -10.99 1.96 9.76
C TYR A 105 -10.53 1.66 11.19
N SER A 106 -11.45 1.60 12.17
CA SER A 106 -11.10 1.20 13.55
C SER A 106 -10.52 -0.22 13.61
N SER A 107 -11.03 -1.15 12.80
CA SER A 107 -10.49 -2.51 12.69
C SER A 107 -9.06 -2.50 12.15
N ILE A 108 -8.78 -1.68 11.13
CA ILE A 108 -7.42 -1.49 10.59
C ILE A 108 -6.47 -1.00 11.68
N GLN A 109 -6.86 0.01 12.48
CA GLN A 109 -6.00 0.51 13.57
C GLN A 109 -5.69 -0.58 14.61
N ALA A 110 -6.68 -1.40 14.96
CA ALA A 110 -6.48 -2.54 15.86
C ALA A 110 -5.54 -3.60 15.27
N LEU A 111 -5.62 -3.86 13.97
CA LEU A 111 -4.74 -4.80 13.27
C LEU A 111 -3.30 -4.29 13.17
N LYS A 112 -3.09 -2.99 12.93
CA LYS A 112 -1.75 -2.38 12.98
C LYS A 112 -1.11 -2.51 14.37
N TYR A 113 -1.89 -2.26 15.42
CA TYR A 113 -1.43 -2.48 16.79
C TYR A 113 -1.07 -3.96 17.04
N ARG A 114 -1.91 -4.89 16.57
CA ARG A 114 -1.67 -6.32 16.66
C ARG A 114 -0.38 -6.73 15.94
N ALA A 115 -0.19 -6.30 14.69
CA ALA A 115 1.01 -6.57 13.89
C ALA A 115 2.29 -6.15 14.63
N ARG A 116 2.28 -4.95 15.24
CA ARG A 116 3.40 -4.45 16.05
C ARG A 116 3.68 -5.33 17.27
N ARG A 117 2.64 -5.75 17.99
CA ARG A 117 2.78 -6.61 19.17
C ARG A 117 3.36 -7.97 18.80
N GLU A 118 2.80 -8.61 17.77
CA GLU A 118 3.25 -9.90 17.26
C GLU A 118 4.72 -9.84 16.78
N ALA A 119 5.08 -8.81 16.01
CA ALA A 119 6.46 -8.60 15.58
C ALA A 119 7.43 -8.44 16.76
N THR A 120 7.03 -7.70 17.81
CA THR A 120 7.83 -7.48 19.01
C THR A 120 8.01 -8.76 19.84
N GLU A 121 6.99 -9.63 19.86
CA GLU A 121 7.05 -10.93 20.54
C GLU A 121 8.00 -11.89 19.81
N LEU A 122 7.98 -11.89 18.47
CA LEU A 122 8.85 -12.74 17.65
C LEU A 122 10.30 -12.24 17.63
N ILE A 123 10.49 -10.93 17.45
CA ILE A 123 11.78 -10.28 17.30
C ILE A 123 11.74 -9.02 18.18
N PRO A 124 12.25 -9.05 19.42
CA PRO A 124 12.26 -7.86 20.26
C PRO A 124 13.01 -6.71 19.59
N GLN A 125 12.44 -5.50 19.61
CA GLN A 125 12.99 -4.33 18.89
C GLN A 125 14.44 -3.99 19.30
N ASN A 126 14.82 -4.27 20.55
CA ASN A 126 16.17 -4.04 21.05
C ASN A 126 17.19 -5.11 20.61
N VAL A 127 16.75 -6.22 20.03
CA VAL A 127 17.61 -7.30 19.52
C VAL A 127 17.93 -7.07 18.04
N ASP A 128 16.89 -6.80 17.24
CA ASP A 128 17.04 -6.51 15.81
C ASP A 128 15.88 -5.61 15.37
N GLU A 129 16.13 -4.30 15.37
CA GLU A 129 15.12 -3.29 15.04
C GLU A 129 14.68 -3.36 13.58
N GLU A 130 15.61 -3.60 12.66
CA GLU A 130 15.31 -3.68 11.23
C GLU A 130 14.44 -4.90 10.93
N LEU A 131 14.81 -6.07 11.46
CA LEU A 131 14.03 -7.30 11.28
C LEU A 131 12.67 -7.20 11.97
N ASN A 132 12.58 -6.55 13.14
CA ASN A 132 11.30 -6.27 13.81
C ASN A 132 10.39 -5.40 12.93
N MET A 133 10.90 -4.30 12.39
CA MET A 133 10.14 -3.40 11.51
C MET A 133 9.67 -4.13 10.25
N ASN A 134 10.54 -4.92 9.62
CA ASN A 134 10.19 -5.73 8.45
C ASN A 134 9.08 -6.74 8.77
N MET A 135 9.17 -7.41 9.92
CA MET A 135 8.13 -8.34 10.38
C MET A 135 6.79 -7.62 10.65
N GLN A 136 6.84 -6.47 11.30
CA GLN A 136 5.65 -5.65 11.55
C GLN A 136 4.93 -5.30 10.25
N GLN A 137 5.67 -4.87 9.23
CA GLN A 137 5.11 -4.48 7.93
C GLN A 137 4.49 -5.66 7.19
N ILE A 138 5.13 -6.84 7.24
CA ILE A 138 4.58 -8.08 6.66
C ILE A 138 3.27 -8.47 7.34
N LEU A 139 3.23 -8.42 8.68
CA LEU A 139 2.03 -8.77 9.45
C LEU A 139 0.91 -7.74 9.26
N GLU A 140 1.23 -6.45 9.15
CA GLU A 140 0.26 -5.40 8.83
C GLU A 140 -0.41 -5.67 7.49
N ASP A 141 0.39 -5.93 6.45
CA ASP A 141 -0.13 -6.24 5.12
C ASP A 141 -1.01 -7.50 5.13
N MET A 142 -0.54 -8.57 5.78
CA MET A 142 -1.26 -9.83 5.87
C MET A 142 -2.60 -9.67 6.58
N HIS A 143 -2.61 -9.00 7.74
CA HIS A 143 -3.82 -8.79 8.53
C HIS A 143 -4.85 -7.93 7.80
N ILE A 144 -4.40 -6.86 7.14
CA ILE A 144 -5.30 -5.96 6.41
C ILE A 144 -5.79 -6.59 5.11
N LEU A 145 -4.98 -7.41 4.41
CA LEU A 145 -5.44 -8.20 3.26
C LEU A 145 -6.63 -9.10 3.65
N ASN A 146 -6.47 -9.84 4.75
CA ASN A 146 -7.53 -10.73 5.25
C ASN A 146 -8.80 -9.94 5.63
N LEU A 147 -8.64 -8.75 6.22
CA LEU A 147 -9.77 -7.87 6.53
C LEU A 147 -10.50 -7.45 5.25
N PHE A 148 -9.76 -7.01 4.23
CA PHE A 148 -10.34 -6.56 2.96
C PHE A 148 -11.07 -7.70 2.25
N GLU A 149 -10.54 -8.92 2.28
CA GLU A 149 -11.23 -10.10 1.78
C GLU A 149 -12.57 -10.34 2.50
N ILE A 150 -12.58 -10.29 3.84
CA ILE A 150 -13.81 -10.48 4.65
C ILE A 150 -14.89 -9.46 4.27
N TYR A 151 -14.52 -8.21 4.05
CA TYR A 151 -15.45 -7.15 3.65
C TYR A 151 -15.67 -7.07 2.14
N SER A 152 -15.07 -7.97 1.34
CA SER A 152 -15.10 -7.95 -0.13
C SER A 152 -14.69 -6.59 -0.72
N LEU A 153 -13.69 -5.96 -0.10
CA LEU A 153 -13.14 -4.67 -0.51
C LEU A 153 -11.95 -4.86 -1.43
N ASN A 154 -11.92 -4.06 -2.49
CA ASN A 154 -10.75 -3.98 -3.33
C ASN A 154 -9.58 -3.28 -2.57
N PRO A 155 -8.36 -3.84 -2.56
CA PRO A 155 -7.22 -3.25 -1.84
C PRO A 155 -6.91 -1.79 -2.22
N ALA A 156 -7.13 -1.39 -3.47
CA ALA A 156 -6.95 0.00 -3.91
C ALA A 156 -7.95 1.00 -3.28
N VAL A 157 -8.98 0.53 -2.56
CA VAL A 157 -9.87 1.39 -1.76
C VAL A 157 -9.18 1.92 -0.49
N TYR A 158 -8.12 1.25 -0.01
CA TYR A 158 -7.44 1.62 1.24
C TYR A 158 -7.05 3.11 1.32
N PRO A 159 -6.31 3.71 0.37
CA PRO A 159 -5.96 5.13 0.44
C PRO A 159 -7.19 6.05 0.52
N ILE A 160 -8.28 5.69 -0.19
CA ILE A 160 -9.54 6.43 -0.16
C ILE A 160 -10.20 6.35 1.23
N LEU A 161 -10.16 5.17 1.86
CA LEU A 161 -10.66 4.97 3.22
C LEU A 161 -9.87 5.81 4.23
N ILE A 162 -8.54 5.86 4.11
CA ILE A 162 -7.68 6.65 4.99
C ILE A 162 -7.92 8.15 4.79
N GLU A 163 -8.08 8.61 3.55
CA GLU A 163 -8.43 10.01 3.29
C GLU A 163 -9.77 10.38 3.92
N LYS A 164 -10.79 9.53 3.74
CA LYS A 164 -12.12 9.72 4.34
C LYS A 164 -12.05 9.73 5.87
N SER A 165 -11.24 8.88 6.50
CA SER A 165 -11.10 8.88 7.96
C SER A 165 -10.48 10.17 8.50
N VAL A 166 -9.50 10.72 7.78
CA VAL A 166 -8.89 12.02 8.11
C VAL A 166 -9.91 13.14 7.96
N GLN A 167 -10.63 13.21 6.84
CA GLN A 167 -11.65 14.23 6.60
C GLN A 167 -12.76 14.22 7.65
N ASN A 168 -13.11 13.05 8.18
CA ASN A 168 -14.18 12.86 9.17
C ASN A 168 -13.68 12.78 10.62
N ASN A 169 -12.38 12.94 10.88
CA ASN A 169 -11.76 12.85 12.22
C ASN A 169 -12.11 11.57 12.99
N TRP A 170 -11.94 10.41 12.34
CA TRP A 170 -12.15 9.10 12.98
C TRP A 170 -10.95 8.58 13.76
#